data_AF-A0A534U1Y4-F1
#
_entry.id   AF-A0A534U1Y4-F1
#
_cell.length_a   1.000
_cell.length_b   1.000
_cell.length_c   1.000
_cell.angle_alpha   90.00
_cell.angle_beta   90.00
_cell.angle_gamma   90.00
#
_symmetry.space_group_name_H-M   'P 1'
#
loop_
_entity.id
_entity.type
_entity.pdbx_description
1 polymer ?
#
loop_
_entity_poly.entity_id
_entity_poly.type
_entity_poly.pdbx_seq_one_letter_code
_entity_poly.pdbx_strand_id
1 'polypeptide(L)' 'DWADDACVRILRHCRRVIPPAGRLVVVDAVIAPGNDPGFEKLLDLEMIAVTDGGRERTEKEFAALFDAAGFHLQRVVAT' A
#
# COMPACT_ATOMS: atom_id res chain seq x y z
N ASP A 1 -4.22 3.78 -7.41
CA ASP A 1 -3.56 4.60 -8.43
C ASP A 1 -2.58 3.86 -9.31
N TRP A 2 -1.77 2.98 -8.74
CA TRP A 2 -0.73 2.27 -9.50
C TRP A 2 -0.83 0.76 -9.28
N ALA A 3 -0.48 0.02 -10.32
CA ALA A 3 -0.20 -1.41 -10.24
C ALA A 3 1.08 -1.66 -9.41
N ASP A 4 1.23 -2.90 -8.93
CA ASP A 4 2.27 -3.27 -7.96
C ASP A 4 3.70 -3.01 -8.47
N ASP A 5 3.98 -3.19 -9.77
CA ASP A 5 5.29 -2.92 -10.37
C ASP A 5 5.67 -1.44 -10.32
N ALA A 6 4.71 -0.55 -10.61
CA ALA A 6 4.87 0.88 -10.53
C ALA A 6 5.01 1.33 -9.06
N CYS A 7 4.23 0.77 -8.14
CA CYS A 7 4.39 0.99 -6.70
C CYS A 7 5.79 0.60 -6.22
N VAL A 8 6.28 -0.59 -6.56
CA VAL A 8 7.63 -1.04 -6.19
C VAL A 8 8.70 -0.11 -6.75
N ARG A 9 8.55 0.36 -7.99
CA ARG A 9 9.48 1.33 -8.58
C ARG A 9 9.52 2.63 -7.79
N ILE A 10 8.37 3.21 -7.45
CA ILE A 10 8.28 4.44 -6.63
C ILE A 10 8.96 4.21 -5.28
N LEU A 11 8.60 3.13 -4.59
CA LEU A 11 9.14 2.81 -3.27
C LEU A 11 10.66 2.58 -3.31
N ARG A 12 11.21 1.93 -4.34
CA ARG A 12 12.66 1.78 -4.51
C ARG A 12 13.38 3.11 -4.69
N HIS A 13 12.76 4.09 -5.34
CA HIS A 13 13.30 5.45 -5.40
C HIS A 13 13.36 6.11 -4.02
N CYS A 14 12.30 5.95 -3.21
CA CYS A 14 12.32 6.41 -1.81
C CYS A 14 13.42 5.68 -1.00
N ARG A 15 13.55 4.36 -1.16
CA ARG A 15 14.53 3.56 -0.41
C ARG A 15 15.97 4.01 -0.64
N ARG A 16 16.29 4.46 -1.86
CA ARG A 16 17.63 4.95 -2.23
C ARG A 16 18.07 6.22 -1.48
N VAL A 17 17.13 7.03 -1.00
CA VAL A 17 17.43 8.33 -0.37
C VAL A 17 17.18 8.35 1.14
N ILE A 18 16.39 7.39 1.63
CA ILE A 18 16.12 7.25 3.06
C ILE A 18 17.38 6.69 3.76
N PRO A 19 17.90 7.35 4.83
CA PRO A 19 19.05 6.85 5.58
C PRO A 19 18.71 5.55 6.32
N PRO A 20 19.70 4.77 6.79
CA PRO A 20 19.45 3.47 7.45
C PRO A 20 18.45 3.51 8.62
N ALA A 21 18.44 4.60 9.40
CA ALA A 21 17.51 4.81 10.52
C ALA A 21 16.20 5.52 10.12
N GLY A 22 16.08 5.95 8.87
CA GLY A 22 14.89 6.61 8.35
C GLY A 22 13.75 5.63 8.13
N ARG A 23 12.51 6.16 8.16
CA ARG A 23 11.29 5.38 7.98
C ARG A 23 10.47 5.95 6.85
N LEU A 24 9.76 5.07 6.14
CA LEU A 24 8.71 5.43 5.21
C LEU A 24 7.37 5.36 5.95
N VAL A 25 6.51 6.35 5.72
CA VAL A 25 5.12 6.33 6.18
C VAL A 25 4.24 6.37 4.94
N VAL A 26 3.39 5.37 4.78
CA VAL A 26 2.34 5.32 3.75
C VAL A 26 1.02 5.52 4.47
N VAL A 27 0.19 6.42 3.94
CA VAL A 27 -1.14 6.71 4.46
C VAL A 27 -2.12 6.33 3.37
N ASP A 28 -2.91 5.28 3.64
CA ASP A 28 -3.83 4.72 2.66
C ASP A 28 -4.93 3.92 3.35
N ALA A 29 -6.00 3.59 2.62
CA ALA A 29 -7.03 2.69 3.12
C ALA A 29 -6.48 1.24 3.17
N VAL A 30 -6.73 0.55 4.28
CA VAL A 30 -6.29 -0.85 4.45
C VAL A 30 -7.50 -1.75 4.46
N ILE A 31 -7.59 -2.65 3.49
CA ILE A 31 -8.69 -3.61 3.40
C ILE A 31 -8.69 -4.53 4.63
N ALA A 32 -9.76 -4.44 5.42
CA ALA A 32 -10.01 -5.33 6.53
C ALA A 32 -10.42 -6.74 6.03
N PRO A 33 -10.02 -7.81 6.74
CA PRO A 33 -10.42 -9.17 6.38
C PRO A 33 -11.94 -9.37 6.53
N GLY A 34 -12.47 -10.37 5.81
CA GLY A 34 -13.89 -10.72 5.87
C GLY A 34 -14.77 -9.87 4.94
N ASN A 35 -16.09 -9.99 5.11
CA ASN A 35 -17.08 -9.44 4.18
C ASN A 35 -17.94 -8.33 4.79
N ASP A 36 -17.61 -7.86 6.00
CA ASP A 36 -18.34 -6.77 6.63
C ASP A 36 -18.22 -5.49 5.77
N PRO A 37 -19.27 -4.64 5.74
CA PRO A 37 -19.19 -3.36 5.04
C PRO A 37 -18.07 -2.49 5.59
N GLY A 38 -17.32 -1.85 4.70
CA GLY A 38 -16.23 -0.94 5.04
C GLY A 38 -16.02 0.08 3.93
N PHE A 39 -15.69 1.31 4.29
CA PHE A 39 -15.49 2.41 3.34
C PHE A 39 -14.32 2.10 2.39
N GLU A 40 -13.28 1.44 2.89
CA GLU A 40 -12.13 0.96 2.13
C GLU A 40 -12.51 0.02 0.98
N LYS A 41 -13.60 -0.75 1.12
CA LYS A 41 -14.09 -1.64 0.05
C LYS A 41 -14.85 -0.88 -1.03
N LEU A 42 -15.52 0.22 -0.67
CA LEU A 42 -16.13 1.12 -1.65
C LEU A 42 -15.06 1.89 -2.42
N LEU A 43 -14.01 2.34 -1.73
CA LEU A 43 -12.83 2.94 -2.37
C LEU A 43 -12.18 1.96 -3.33
N ASP A 44 -11.97 0.69 -2.98
CA ASP A 44 -11.39 -0.31 -3.90
C ASP A 44 -12.18 -0.45 -5.21
N LEU A 45 -13.51 -0.41 -5.13
CA LEU A 45 -14.37 -0.39 -6.32
C LEU A 45 -14.20 0.90 -7.14
N GLU A 46 -14.07 2.05 -6.48
CA GLU A 46 -13.76 3.32 -7.14
C GLU A 46 -12.41 3.23 -7.86
N MET A 47 -11.37 2.68 -7.21
CA MET A 47 -10.04 2.50 -7.79
C MET A 47 -10.08 1.69 -9.08
N ILE A 48 -10.85 0.61 -9.12
CA ILE A 48 -11.07 -0.20 -10.32
C ILE A 48 -11.75 0.62 -11.43
N ALA A 49 -12.68 1.50 -11.08
CA ALA A 49 -13.43 2.29 -12.05
C ALA A 49 -12.62 3.46 -12.64
N VAL A 50 -11.72 4.07 -11.85
CA VAL A 50 -11.08 5.34 -12.18
C VAL A 50 -9.59 5.23 -12.51
N THR A 51 -8.96 4.07 -12.29
CA THR A 51 -7.52 3.88 -12.51
C THR A 51 -7.20 2.64 -13.34
N ASP A 52 -6.04 2.66 -14.01
CA ASP A 52 -5.53 1.50 -14.74
C ASP A 52 -4.71 0.60 -13.79
N GLY A 53 -5.39 -0.36 -13.14
CA GLY A 53 -4.77 -1.35 -12.27
C GLY A 53 -4.50 -0.90 -10.83
N GLY A 54 -5.06 0.24 -10.40
CA GLY A 54 -5.07 0.63 -9.00
C GLY A 54 -6.10 -0.18 -8.19
N ARG A 55 -5.76 -0.40 -6.93
CA ARG A 55 -6.57 -1.10 -5.94
C ARG A 55 -6.17 -0.69 -4.54
N GLU A 56 -7.10 -0.82 -3.61
CA GLU A 56 -6.77 -0.85 -2.20
C GLU A 56 -6.13 -2.19 -1.84
N ARG A 57 -5.38 -2.23 -0.75
CA ARG A 57 -4.59 -3.41 -0.37
C ARG A 57 -4.87 -3.81 1.07
N THR A 58 -4.84 -5.12 1.32
CA THR A 58 -4.79 -5.66 2.67
C THR A 58 -3.44 -5.37 3.32
N GLU A 59 -3.35 -5.46 4.64
CA GLU A 59 -2.07 -5.36 5.37
C GLU A 59 -1.01 -6.33 4.81
N LYS A 60 -1.42 -7.56 4.49
CA LYS A 60 -0.53 -8.59 3.94
C LYS A 60 0.02 -8.22 2.57
N GLU A 61 -0.80 -7.62 1.71
CA GLU A 61 -0.37 -7.17 0.38
C GLU A 61 0.56 -5.96 0.49
N PHE A 62 0.29 -5.02 1.40
CA PHE A 62 1.22 -3.95 1.71
C PHE A 62 2.57 -4.48 2.21
N ALA A 63 2.57 -5.46 3.12
CA ALA A 63 3.81 -6.08 3.60
C ALA A 63 4.63 -6.67 2.44
N ALA A 64 4.00 -7.44 1.55
CA ALA A 64 4.66 -8.01 0.37
C ALA A 64 5.20 -6.93 -0.59
N LEU A 65 4.43 -5.87 -0.81
CA LEU A 65 4.83 -4.73 -1.65
C LEU A 65 6.04 -4.00 -1.07
N PHE A 66 6.06 -3.78 0.25
CA PHE A 66 7.16 -3.13 0.96
C PHE A 66 8.41 -4.00 0.95
N ASP A 67 8.29 -5.30 1.19
CA ASP A 67 9.40 -6.25 1.14
C ASP A 67 10.04 -6.25 -0.26
N ALA A 68 9.24 -6.27 -1.33
CA ALA A 68 9.72 -6.21 -2.71
C ALA A 68 10.47 -4.91 -3.07
N ALA A 69 10.21 -3.82 -2.32
CA ALA A 69 10.86 -2.53 -2.45
C ALA A 69 12.04 -2.31 -1.49
N GLY A 70 12.36 -3.30 -0.63
CA GLY A 70 13.46 -3.20 0.34
C GLY A 70 13.08 -2.46 1.63
N PHE A 71 11.79 -2.41 1.96
CA PHE A 71 11.28 -1.99 3.26
C PHE A 71 10.75 -3.19 4.03
N HIS A 72 10.38 -2.99 5.30
CA HIS A 72 9.70 -3.99 6.10
C HIS A 72 8.57 -3.30 6.87
N LEU A 73 7.37 -3.89 6.84
CA LEU A 73 6.22 -3.35 7.55
C LEU A 73 6.42 -3.49 9.07
N GLN A 74 6.53 -2.36 9.78
CA GLN A 74 6.72 -2.38 11.24
C GLN A 74 5.43 -2.30 12.04
N ARG A 75 4.45 -1.52 11.57
CA ARG A 75 3.16 -1.32 12.24
C ARG A 75 2.13 -0.76 11.28
N VAL A 76 0.87 -1.08 11.55
CA VAL A 76 -0.31 -0.39 11.01
C VAL A 76 -0.95 0.38 12.15
N VAL A 77 -1.33 1.64 11.89
CA VAL A 77 -2.00 2.50 12.89
C VAL A 77 -3.33 2.92 12.28
N ALA A 78 -4.42 2.53 12.92
CA ALA A 78 -5.76 2.98 12.53
C ALA A 78 -5.91 4.48 12.85
N THR A 79 -6.52 5.22 11.93
CA THR A 79 -6.78 6.66 12.02
C THR A 79 -8.26 6.95 12.20
#